data_AF-A0A932LP79-F1
#
_entry.id   AF-A0A932LP79-F1
#
_cell.length_a   1.000
_cell.length_b   1.000
_cell.length_c   1.000
_cell.angle_alpha   90.00
_cell.angle_beta   90.00
_cell.angle_gamma   90.00
#
_symmetry.space_group_name_H-M   'P 1'
#
loop_
_entity.id
_entity.type
_entity.pdbx_description
1 polymer ?
#
loop_
_entity_poly.entity_id
_entity_poly.type
_entity_poly.pdbx_seq_one_letter_code
_entity_poly.pdbx_strand_id
1 'polypeptide(L)'
;GHQYHRTGRWALAAETFDVLVRQHAEHPLTPAACVWLIQYWSSGEAARREQHDQAAAADRPQRALEYGKLLEAIDMSLAGGAAAGFPLAVAYRNQGNTRQAERFYLGWQRSRSNDVWRACAEGERWLATPVSPPPKSTLRCVPTDAKPRLDGKLDDPLWAGAQRCELHSLLADDADWPAMAMAAYDAEFLYLAVECRKAPDVDYAGNTEPRPRDPDLSSQDRVDFYIDLDRDWATAYRLTIDHRGWAAEDCWRDSTWDPQWFVAAGGTDDSWTAEAAIPLTELTVSPPAPRSAWSIGIQRTVPGVGFQSWTLPAGVDVKPEGFGYLLFE
;
A
#
# COMPACT_ATOMS: atom_id res chain seq x y z
N GLY A 1 -0.77 10.34 -21.01
CA GLY A 1 -1.21 9.70 -19.75
C GLY A 1 -0.04 9.06 -19.01
N HIS A 2 0.19 7.76 -19.21
CA HIS A 2 1.12 6.97 -18.37
C HIS A 2 2.57 7.48 -18.26
N GLN A 3 3.13 8.08 -19.31
CA GLN A 3 4.47 8.68 -19.21
C GLN A 3 4.49 9.88 -18.25
N TYR A 4 3.46 10.72 -18.24
CA TYR A 4 3.36 11.84 -17.31
C TYR A 4 3.23 11.36 -15.87
N HIS A 5 2.39 10.35 -15.64
CA HIS A 5 2.24 9.71 -14.32
C HIS A 5 3.58 9.18 -13.78
N ARG A 6 4.34 8.42 -14.57
CA ARG A 6 5.65 7.86 -14.16
C ARG A 6 6.74 8.91 -13.90
N THR A 7 6.48 10.18 -14.19
CA THR A 7 7.45 11.27 -14.08
C THR A 7 6.96 12.38 -13.15
N GLY A 8 6.10 12.09 -12.17
CA GLY A 8 5.62 13.11 -11.23
C GLY A 8 4.48 13.98 -11.73
N ARG A 9 4.16 13.95 -13.02
CA ARG A 9 3.28 14.95 -13.66
C ARG A 9 1.83 14.48 -13.71
N TRP A 10 1.23 14.27 -12.53
CA TRP A 10 -0.07 13.64 -12.38
C TRP A 10 -1.23 14.49 -12.92
N ALA A 11 -1.23 15.80 -12.67
CA ALA A 11 -2.20 16.72 -13.26
C ALA A 11 -2.22 16.64 -14.81
N LEU A 12 -1.06 16.65 -15.46
CA LEU A 12 -0.96 16.48 -16.92
C LEU A 12 -1.39 15.09 -17.38
N ALA A 13 -1.13 14.04 -16.59
CA ALA A 13 -1.64 12.71 -16.87
C ALA A 13 -3.17 12.70 -16.86
N ALA A 14 -3.77 13.29 -15.82
CA ALA A 14 -5.22 13.40 -15.66
C ALA A 14 -5.86 14.23 -16.78
N GLU A 15 -5.29 15.38 -17.13
CA GLU A 15 -5.74 16.18 -18.28
C GLU A 15 -5.67 15.39 -19.60
N THR A 16 -4.59 14.65 -19.83
CA THR A 16 -4.45 13.82 -21.04
C THR A 16 -5.55 12.76 -21.11
N PHE A 17 -5.82 12.08 -19.99
CA PHE A 17 -6.86 11.07 -19.93
C PHE A 17 -8.27 11.68 -20.03
N ASP A 18 -8.49 12.84 -19.42
CA ASP A 18 -9.77 13.57 -19.51
C ASP A 18 -10.08 13.97 -20.96
N VAL A 19 -9.10 14.51 -21.69
CA VAL A 19 -9.25 14.84 -23.11
C VAL A 19 -9.64 13.60 -23.92
N LEU A 20 -8.98 12.46 -23.68
CA LEU A 20 -9.31 11.20 -24.35
C LEU A 20 -10.77 10.80 -24.06
N VAL A 21 -11.18 10.82 -22.78
CA VAL A 21 -12.53 10.41 -22.37
C VAL A 21 -13.61 11.34 -22.93
N ARG A 22 -13.39 12.66 -22.90
CA ARG A 22 -14.41 13.65 -23.30
C ARG A 22 -14.49 13.87 -24.81
N GLN A 23 -13.37 13.80 -25.52
CA GLN A 23 -13.31 14.13 -26.96
C GLN A 23 -13.32 12.88 -27.85
N HIS A 24 -12.97 11.71 -27.30
CA HIS A 24 -12.82 10.47 -28.05
C HIS A 24 -13.47 9.29 -27.33
N ALA A 25 -14.77 9.41 -27.01
CA ALA A 25 -15.52 8.39 -26.27
C ALA A 25 -15.46 6.98 -26.89
N GLU A 26 -15.39 6.89 -28.22
CA GLU A 26 -15.34 5.62 -28.96
C GLU A 26 -13.92 5.02 -29.06
N HIS A 27 -12.89 5.71 -28.57
CA HIS A 27 -11.51 5.21 -28.65
C HIS A 27 -11.33 3.96 -27.75
N PRO A 28 -10.64 2.90 -28.21
CA PRO A 28 -10.51 1.65 -27.44
C PRO A 28 -9.85 1.79 -26.05
N LEU A 29 -9.08 2.86 -25.84
CA LEU A 29 -8.42 3.15 -24.56
C LEU A 29 -9.26 3.98 -23.59
N THR A 30 -10.42 4.48 -24.01
CA THR A 30 -11.29 5.31 -23.17
C THR A 30 -11.73 4.61 -21.88
N PRO A 31 -12.14 3.33 -21.87
CA PRO A 31 -12.50 2.64 -20.64
C PRO A 31 -11.34 2.58 -19.64
N ALA A 32 -10.12 2.27 -20.11
CA ALA A 32 -8.93 2.23 -19.27
C ALA A 32 -8.55 3.61 -18.72
N ALA A 33 -8.73 4.67 -19.51
CA ALA A 33 -8.54 6.04 -19.07
C ALA A 33 -9.56 6.46 -17.98
N CYS A 34 -10.83 6.06 -18.12
CA CYS A 34 -11.83 6.24 -17.07
C CYS A 34 -11.42 5.54 -15.77
N VAL A 35 -10.99 4.28 -15.83
CA VAL A 35 -10.53 3.54 -14.62
C VAL A 35 -9.38 4.28 -13.94
N TRP A 36 -8.38 4.73 -14.70
CA TRP A 36 -7.26 5.49 -14.14
C TRP A 36 -7.72 6.80 -13.49
N LEU A 37 -8.64 7.54 -14.14
CA LEU A 37 -9.17 8.80 -13.60
C LEU A 37 -9.99 8.56 -12.32
N ILE A 38 -10.78 7.49 -12.27
CA ILE A 38 -11.52 7.08 -11.07
C ILE A 38 -10.54 6.83 -9.91
N GLN A 39 -9.50 6.03 -10.13
CA GLN A 39 -8.47 5.73 -9.11
C GLN A 39 -7.77 7.00 -8.64
N TYR A 40 -7.29 7.81 -9.57
CA TYR A 40 -6.61 9.07 -9.27
C TYR A 40 -7.47 10.04 -8.45
N TRP A 41 -8.74 10.22 -8.81
CA TRP A 41 -9.63 11.17 -8.12
C TRP A 41 -10.22 10.64 -6.81
N SER A 42 -10.18 9.34 -6.55
CA SER A 42 -10.70 8.77 -5.29
C SER A 42 -9.62 8.50 -4.25
N SER A 43 -8.37 8.25 -4.68
CA SER A 43 -7.24 7.86 -3.83
C SER A 43 -6.79 8.97 -2.87
N GLY A 44 -6.58 8.57 -1.61
CA GLY A 44 -5.98 9.36 -0.55
C GLY A 44 -4.49 9.64 -0.76
N GLU A 45 -3.73 8.67 -1.27
CA GLU A 45 -2.32 8.80 -1.66
C GLU A 45 -2.19 9.83 -2.78
N ALA A 46 -3.09 9.72 -3.77
CA ALA A 46 -3.16 10.64 -4.89
C ALA A 46 -3.40 12.07 -4.43
N ALA A 47 -4.38 12.24 -3.53
CA ALA A 47 -4.69 13.51 -2.92
C ALA A 47 -3.52 14.06 -2.10
N ARG A 48 -2.87 13.24 -1.26
CA ARG A 48 -1.75 13.69 -0.40
C ARG A 48 -0.57 14.18 -1.23
N ARG A 49 -0.18 13.45 -2.27
CA ARG A 49 0.94 13.84 -3.13
C ARG A 49 0.71 15.18 -3.82
N GLU A 50 -0.52 15.43 -4.26
CA GLU A 50 -0.86 16.65 -5.00
C GLU A 50 -1.19 17.87 -4.14
N GLN A 51 -1.23 17.71 -2.81
CA GLN A 51 -1.58 18.79 -1.89
C GLN A 51 -0.50 19.88 -1.82
N HIS A 52 -0.55 20.76 -2.82
CA HIS A 52 -0.29 22.20 -2.71
C HIS A 52 -1.59 23.02 -2.64
N ASP A 53 -2.77 22.46 -2.92
CA ASP A 53 -4.07 23.19 -2.94
C ASP A 53 -5.22 22.41 -2.26
N GLN A 54 -5.72 22.93 -1.13
CA GLN A 54 -6.80 22.35 -0.34
C GLN A 54 -8.18 22.47 -1.01
N ALA A 55 -8.41 23.47 -1.88
CA ALA A 55 -9.70 23.66 -2.54
C ALA A 55 -9.94 22.59 -3.62
N ALA A 56 -8.88 22.19 -4.33
CA ALA A 56 -8.92 21.09 -5.29
C ALA A 56 -9.19 19.73 -4.64
N ALA A 57 -8.87 19.56 -3.35
CA ALA A 57 -9.05 18.30 -2.62
C ALA A 57 -10.54 17.97 -2.35
N ALA A 58 -11.40 18.97 -2.17
CA ALA A 58 -12.81 18.76 -1.83
C ALA A 58 -13.66 18.22 -3.00
N ASP A 59 -13.28 18.53 -4.25
CA ASP A 59 -14.03 18.12 -5.44
C ASP A 59 -13.61 16.73 -5.98
N ARG A 60 -12.46 16.19 -5.51
CA ARG A 60 -11.91 14.93 -6.05
C ARG A 60 -12.89 13.76 -6.04
N PRO A 61 -13.59 13.44 -4.92
CA PRO A 61 -14.53 12.32 -4.91
C PRO A 61 -15.68 12.50 -5.91
N GLN A 62 -16.15 13.74 -6.10
CA GLN A 62 -17.21 14.04 -7.06
C GLN A 62 -16.75 13.76 -8.49
N ARG A 63 -15.53 14.18 -8.85
CA ARG A 63 -14.94 13.89 -10.16
C ARG A 63 -14.79 12.38 -10.40
N ALA A 64 -14.35 11.61 -9.39
CA ALA A 64 -14.27 10.15 -9.52
C ALA A 64 -15.65 9.54 -9.88
N LEU A 65 -16.72 9.98 -9.21
CA LEU A 65 -18.08 9.50 -9.49
C LEU A 65 -18.59 9.91 -10.89
N GLU A 66 -18.19 11.06 -11.41
CA GLU A 66 -18.51 11.47 -12.79
C GLU A 66 -17.88 10.53 -13.82
N TYR A 67 -16.59 10.19 -13.67
CA TYR A 67 -15.95 9.20 -14.54
C TYR A 67 -16.52 7.80 -14.33
N GLY A 68 -16.98 7.46 -13.12
CA GLY A 68 -17.73 6.24 -12.84
C GLY A 68 -18.97 6.11 -13.71
N LYS A 69 -19.81 7.17 -13.77
CA LYS A 69 -21.01 7.19 -14.63
C LYS A 69 -20.67 7.09 -16.13
N LEU A 70 -19.59 7.73 -16.56
CA LEU A 70 -19.11 7.61 -17.94
C LEU A 70 -18.66 6.17 -18.24
N LEU A 71 -17.91 5.56 -17.33
CA LEU A 71 -17.48 4.17 -17.47
C LEU A 71 -18.67 3.21 -17.49
N GLU A 72 -19.68 3.39 -16.64
CA GLU A 72 -20.90 2.58 -16.66
C GLU A 72 -21.63 2.63 -18.00
N ALA A 73 -21.66 3.80 -18.65
CA ALA A 73 -22.29 3.98 -19.95
C ALA A 73 -21.50 3.31 -21.10
N ILE A 74 -20.17 3.20 -20.96
CA ILE A 74 -19.27 2.64 -21.99
C ILE A 74 -19.09 1.13 -21.80
N ASP A 75 -18.80 0.71 -20.57
CA ASP A 75 -18.53 -0.67 -20.17
C ASP A 75 -18.99 -0.90 -18.73
N MET A 76 -20.25 -1.32 -18.60
CA MET A 76 -20.87 -1.66 -17.31
C MET A 76 -20.14 -2.79 -16.57
N SER A 77 -19.50 -3.72 -17.29
CA SER A 77 -18.76 -4.83 -16.67
C SER A 77 -17.49 -4.32 -16.02
N LEU A 78 -16.75 -3.43 -16.70
CA LEU A 78 -15.53 -2.83 -16.18
C LEU A 78 -15.84 -1.88 -15.01
N ALA A 79 -16.93 -1.10 -15.08
CA ALA A 79 -17.38 -0.23 -13.99
C ALA A 79 -17.68 -1.02 -12.69
N GLY A 80 -18.28 -2.20 -12.82
CA GLY A 80 -18.54 -3.11 -11.69
C GLY A 80 -17.32 -3.92 -11.23
N GLY A 81 -16.24 -3.92 -11.99
CA GLY A 81 -14.99 -4.63 -11.69
C GLY A 81 -14.23 -4.00 -10.53
N ALA A 82 -13.33 -4.76 -9.91
CA ALA A 82 -12.62 -4.33 -8.71
C ALA A 82 -11.81 -3.04 -8.91
N ALA A 83 -11.14 -2.91 -10.07
CA ALA A 83 -10.27 -1.78 -10.39
C ALA A 83 -10.99 -0.42 -10.44
N ALA A 84 -12.30 -0.38 -10.67
CA ALA A 84 -13.11 0.84 -10.62
C ALA A 84 -14.02 0.86 -9.39
N GLY A 85 -14.62 -0.27 -9.04
CA GLY A 85 -15.66 -0.36 -8.02
C GLY A 85 -15.18 -0.07 -6.60
N PHE A 86 -14.01 -0.56 -6.18
CA PHE A 86 -13.46 -0.23 -4.86
C PHE A 86 -13.10 1.26 -4.74
N PRO A 87 -12.36 1.85 -5.70
CA PRO A 87 -12.16 3.30 -5.79
C PRO A 87 -13.46 4.13 -5.77
N LEU A 88 -14.50 3.72 -6.51
CA LEU A 88 -15.81 4.39 -6.48
C LEU A 88 -16.48 4.25 -5.11
N ALA A 89 -16.35 3.10 -4.44
CA ALA A 89 -16.85 2.92 -3.09
C ALA A 89 -16.14 3.84 -2.09
N VAL A 90 -14.82 4.05 -2.23
CA VAL A 90 -14.07 5.07 -1.47
C VAL A 90 -14.64 6.46 -1.72
N ALA A 91 -14.83 6.85 -2.99
CA ALA A 91 -15.41 8.14 -3.34
C ALA A 91 -16.81 8.34 -2.71
N TYR A 92 -17.67 7.32 -2.74
CA TYR A 92 -18.98 7.38 -2.08
C TYR A 92 -18.87 7.58 -0.57
N ARG A 93 -17.95 6.89 0.12
CA ARG A 93 -17.73 7.08 1.56
C ARG A 93 -17.25 8.49 1.88
N ASN A 94 -16.33 9.03 1.08
CA ASN A 94 -15.78 10.37 1.27
C ASN A 94 -16.84 11.47 1.07
N GLN A 95 -17.90 11.20 0.31
CA GLN A 95 -19.08 12.06 0.20
C GLN A 95 -20.15 11.83 1.28
N GLY A 96 -19.92 10.91 2.23
CA GLY A 96 -20.91 10.52 3.24
C GLY A 96 -22.03 9.62 2.70
N ASN A 97 -21.93 9.13 1.47
CA ASN A 97 -22.91 8.24 0.85
C ASN A 97 -22.58 6.75 1.11
N THR A 98 -22.47 6.39 2.38
CA THR A 98 -22.02 5.05 2.82
C THR A 98 -22.91 3.92 2.30
N ARG A 99 -24.21 4.15 2.14
CA ARG A 99 -25.15 3.15 1.61
C ARG A 99 -24.81 2.68 0.19
N GLN A 100 -24.26 3.56 -0.66
CA GLN A 100 -23.86 3.16 -2.01
C GLN A 100 -22.61 2.29 -2.00
N ALA A 101 -21.63 2.63 -1.16
CA ALA A 101 -20.46 1.78 -0.93
C ALA A 101 -20.87 0.40 -0.38
N GLU A 102 -21.77 0.36 0.61
CA GLU A 102 -22.30 -0.89 1.17
C GLU A 102 -23.00 -1.76 0.12
N ARG A 103 -23.78 -1.15 -0.79
CA ARG A 103 -24.44 -1.86 -1.88
C ARG A 103 -23.43 -2.53 -2.81
N PHE A 104 -22.33 -1.86 -3.12
CA PHE A 104 -21.23 -2.43 -3.92
C PHE A 104 -20.62 -3.65 -3.22
N TYR A 105 -20.24 -3.54 -1.95
CA TYR A 105 -19.65 -4.65 -1.20
C TYR A 105 -20.59 -5.86 -1.08
N LEU A 106 -21.89 -5.63 -0.85
CA LEU A 106 -22.90 -6.68 -0.82
C LEU A 106 -23.07 -7.38 -2.18
N GLY A 107 -22.87 -6.66 -3.28
CA GLY A 107 -22.87 -7.23 -4.63
C GLY A 107 -21.75 -8.27 -4.81
N TRP A 108 -20.54 -7.94 -4.38
CA TRP A 108 -19.38 -8.84 -4.45
C TRP A 108 -19.52 -10.09 -3.59
N GLN A 109 -20.15 -9.99 -2.42
CA GLN A 109 -20.45 -11.14 -1.56
C GLN A 109 -21.41 -12.14 -2.21
N ARG A 110 -22.36 -11.65 -3.00
CA ARG A 110 -23.35 -12.49 -3.69
C ARG A 110 -22.80 -13.10 -4.98
N SER A 111 -21.70 -12.59 -5.50
CA SER A 111 -21.01 -13.19 -6.65
C SER A 111 -20.61 -14.63 -6.30
N ARG A 112 -20.74 -15.57 -7.24
CA ARG A 112 -20.51 -17.02 -7.00
C ARG A 112 -19.04 -17.44 -7.10
N SER A 113 -18.13 -16.53 -7.45
CA SER A 113 -16.68 -16.80 -7.46
C SER A 113 -16.09 -16.66 -6.05
N ASN A 114 -15.31 -17.63 -5.59
CA ASN A 114 -14.55 -17.52 -4.34
C ASN A 114 -13.29 -16.66 -4.55
N ASP A 115 -13.51 -15.45 -5.06
CA ASP A 115 -12.48 -14.52 -5.50
C ASP A 115 -11.94 -13.72 -4.31
N VAL A 116 -10.65 -13.41 -4.33
CA VAL A 116 -9.92 -12.63 -3.32
C VAL A 116 -10.55 -11.24 -3.08
N TRP A 117 -11.20 -10.69 -4.11
CA TRP A 117 -11.99 -9.47 -4.02
C TRP A 117 -13.23 -9.56 -3.12
N ARG A 118 -13.81 -10.77 -2.95
CA ARG A 118 -14.88 -10.99 -1.98
C ARG A 118 -14.37 -10.74 -0.56
N ALA A 119 -13.18 -11.23 -0.24
CA ALA A 119 -12.58 -11.02 1.08
C ALA A 119 -12.32 -9.53 1.35
N CYS A 120 -11.91 -8.75 0.34
CA CYS A 120 -11.81 -7.29 0.45
C CYS A 120 -13.16 -6.63 0.76
N ALA A 121 -14.23 -7.02 0.06
CA ALA A 121 -15.58 -6.50 0.30
C ALA A 121 -16.17 -6.92 1.66
N GLU A 122 -15.94 -8.17 2.09
CA GLU A 122 -16.27 -8.66 3.43
C GLU A 122 -15.51 -7.89 4.50
N GLY A 123 -14.26 -7.58 4.25
CA GLY A 123 -13.41 -6.89 5.19
C GLY A 123 -13.81 -5.43 5.41
N GLU A 124 -14.27 -4.69 4.39
CA GLU A 124 -14.84 -3.35 4.60
C GLU A 124 -16.08 -3.38 5.51
N ARG A 125 -16.93 -4.40 5.39
CA ARG A 125 -18.07 -4.59 6.30
C ARG A 125 -17.64 -5.00 7.69
N TRP A 126 -16.63 -5.88 7.79
CA TRP A 126 -16.06 -6.31 9.06
C TRP A 126 -15.45 -5.13 9.82
N LEU A 127 -14.73 -4.23 9.15
CA LEU A 127 -14.17 -3.01 9.74
C LEU A 127 -15.27 -2.09 10.30
N ALA A 128 -16.40 -1.97 9.60
CA ALA A 128 -17.55 -1.22 10.09
C ALA A 128 -18.25 -1.91 11.28
N THR A 129 -18.25 -3.24 11.35
CA THR A 129 -18.92 -4.02 12.40
C THR A 129 -18.19 -5.36 12.66
N PRO A 130 -17.16 -5.37 13.53
CA PRO A 130 -16.28 -6.53 13.71
C PRO A 130 -16.89 -7.56 14.67
N VAL A 131 -17.91 -8.29 14.20
CA VAL A 131 -18.65 -9.31 14.98
C VAL A 131 -18.28 -10.76 14.63
N SER A 132 -17.33 -10.94 13.71
CA SER A 132 -16.81 -12.23 13.26
C SER A 132 -15.28 -12.21 13.21
N PRO A 133 -14.61 -13.36 13.03
CA PRO A 133 -13.20 -13.37 12.64
C PRO A 133 -12.97 -12.50 11.39
N PRO A 134 -11.81 -11.83 11.29
CA PRO A 134 -11.51 -11.00 10.14
C PRO A 134 -11.38 -11.87 8.87
N PRO A 135 -11.93 -11.42 7.73
CA PRO A 135 -11.84 -12.17 6.47
C PRO A 135 -10.44 -12.08 5.82
N LYS A 136 -9.56 -11.22 6.34
CA LYS A 136 -8.18 -11.01 5.90
C LYS A 136 -7.26 -10.98 7.11
N SER A 137 -5.96 -11.23 6.91
CA SER A 137 -4.97 -11.15 7.99
C SER A 137 -4.92 -9.75 8.59
N THR A 138 -4.66 -9.68 9.90
CA THR A 138 -4.59 -8.41 10.64
C THR A 138 -3.24 -8.30 11.34
N LEU A 139 -2.62 -7.13 11.21
CA LEU A 139 -1.41 -6.71 11.90
C LEU A 139 -1.81 -5.55 12.81
N ARG A 140 -1.67 -5.73 14.11
CA ARG A 140 -1.95 -4.66 15.07
C ARG A 140 -0.76 -3.69 15.11
N CYS A 141 -1.04 -2.44 14.85
CA CYS A 141 -0.12 -1.32 15.00
C CYS A 141 -0.34 -0.77 16.41
N VAL A 142 0.56 -1.13 17.33
CA VAL A 142 0.43 -0.76 18.74
C VAL A 142 0.89 0.69 18.94
N PRO A 143 0.17 1.51 19.74
CA PRO A 143 0.63 2.83 20.10
C PRO A 143 1.83 2.74 21.05
N THR A 144 2.77 3.69 20.93
CA THR A 144 3.91 3.81 21.85
C THR A 144 4.03 5.24 22.38
N ASP A 145 4.36 5.36 23.67
CA ASP A 145 4.71 6.64 24.30
C ASP A 145 6.22 6.94 24.20
N ALA A 146 7.02 5.96 23.77
CA ALA A 146 8.47 6.07 23.63
C ALA A 146 8.89 5.76 22.19
N LYS A 147 9.52 6.75 21.55
CA LYS A 147 10.11 6.60 20.21
C LYS A 147 11.26 5.58 20.28
N PRO A 148 11.36 4.64 19.33
CA PRO A 148 12.50 3.74 19.28
C PRO A 148 13.77 4.53 18.96
N ARG A 149 14.90 4.02 19.43
CA ARG A 149 16.19 4.46 18.93
C ARG A 149 16.45 3.71 17.63
N LEU A 150 16.39 4.41 16.50
CA LEU A 150 16.78 3.84 15.21
C LEU A 150 18.28 3.51 15.19
N ASP A 151 18.62 2.28 15.56
CA ASP A 151 19.98 1.74 15.51
C ASP A 151 20.05 0.32 14.92
N GLY A 152 18.90 -0.24 14.52
CA GLY A 152 18.80 -1.52 13.83
C GLY A 152 19.01 -2.72 14.73
N LYS A 153 18.76 -2.62 16.05
CA LYS A 153 18.90 -3.76 16.97
C LYS A 153 17.59 -4.39 17.40
N LEU A 154 16.46 -3.69 17.26
CA LEU A 154 15.15 -4.17 17.66
C LEU A 154 15.04 -4.51 19.16
N ASP A 155 15.87 -3.89 20.02
CA ASP A 155 15.91 -4.13 21.47
C ASP A 155 15.08 -3.11 22.28
N ASP A 156 14.50 -2.11 21.62
CA ASP A 156 13.56 -1.18 22.25
C ASP A 156 12.30 -1.90 22.78
N PRO A 157 11.75 -1.46 23.94
CA PRO A 157 10.57 -2.09 24.55
C PRO A 157 9.35 -2.23 23.62
N LEU A 158 9.20 -1.31 22.66
CA LEU A 158 8.07 -1.35 21.73
C LEU A 158 8.11 -2.58 20.82
N TRP A 159 9.30 -3.02 20.38
CA TRP A 159 9.46 -4.18 19.51
C TRP A 159 9.23 -5.49 20.25
N ALA A 160 9.54 -5.55 21.55
CA ALA A 160 9.22 -6.70 22.38
C ALA A 160 7.71 -6.93 22.52
N GLY A 161 6.91 -5.85 22.51
CA GLY A 161 5.45 -5.89 22.60
C GLY A 161 4.71 -5.91 21.26
N ALA A 162 5.38 -5.56 20.16
CA ALA A 162 4.79 -5.51 18.83
C ALA A 162 4.35 -6.90 18.33
N GLN A 163 3.26 -6.94 17.57
CA GLN A 163 2.87 -8.16 16.87
C GLN A 163 3.90 -8.47 15.78
N ARG A 164 4.52 -9.65 15.87
CA ARG A 164 5.36 -10.21 14.79
C ARG A 164 4.47 -10.83 13.73
N CYS A 165 4.62 -10.39 12.49
CA CYS A 165 4.01 -11.06 11.34
C CYS A 165 5.09 -11.78 10.53
N GLU A 166 4.96 -13.11 10.44
CA GLU A 166 5.87 -13.96 9.67
C GLU A 166 5.56 -13.84 8.17
N LEU A 167 6.61 -13.80 7.36
CA LEU A 167 6.53 -13.85 5.91
C LEU A 167 6.86 -15.28 5.46
N HIS A 168 6.08 -15.79 4.51
CA HIS A 168 6.24 -17.16 4.01
C HIS A 168 6.34 -17.21 2.49
N SER A 169 7.16 -18.13 1.99
CA SER A 169 7.19 -18.52 0.59
C SER A 169 5.96 -19.35 0.24
N LEU A 170 5.35 -19.07 -0.93
CA LEU A 170 4.26 -19.89 -1.46
C LEU A 170 4.71 -21.34 -1.75
N LEU A 171 6.00 -21.54 -2.01
CA LEU A 171 6.60 -22.85 -2.28
C LEU A 171 7.02 -23.58 -0.99
N ALA A 172 6.92 -22.91 0.17
CA ALA A 172 7.37 -23.43 1.47
C ALA A 172 8.84 -23.89 1.48
N ASP A 173 9.69 -23.18 0.76
CA ASP A 173 11.13 -23.42 0.57
C ASP A 173 12.01 -22.45 1.37
N ASP A 174 11.46 -21.86 2.43
CA ASP A 174 12.05 -20.75 3.17
C ASP A 174 12.31 -21.02 4.65
N ALA A 175 12.23 -22.28 5.07
CA ALA A 175 12.45 -22.71 6.45
C ALA A 175 13.83 -22.28 7.01
N ASP A 176 14.86 -22.23 6.17
CA ASP A 176 16.24 -21.89 6.57
C ASP A 176 16.53 -20.37 6.60
N TRP A 177 15.62 -19.56 6.03
CA TRP A 177 15.78 -18.11 5.93
C TRP A 177 14.47 -17.36 6.27
N PRO A 178 13.89 -17.58 7.47
CA PRO A 178 12.65 -16.93 7.88
C PRO A 178 12.79 -15.41 7.91
N ALA A 179 11.66 -14.74 7.70
CA ALA A 179 11.54 -13.29 7.82
C ALA A 179 10.29 -12.93 8.63
N MET A 180 10.40 -11.85 9.38
CA MET A 180 9.27 -11.25 10.09
C MET A 180 9.30 -9.73 9.95
N ALA A 181 8.13 -9.14 10.08
CA ALA A 181 7.96 -7.70 10.19
C ALA A 181 7.12 -7.32 11.42
N MET A 182 7.23 -6.07 11.83
CA MET A 182 6.51 -5.48 12.96
C MET A 182 6.12 -4.05 12.61
N ALA A 183 5.06 -3.55 13.24
CA ALA A 183 4.62 -2.17 13.12
C ALA A 183 4.15 -1.61 14.46
N ALA A 184 4.43 -0.32 14.67
CA ALA A 184 3.96 0.46 15.82
C ALA A 184 3.78 1.92 15.37
N TYR A 185 3.15 2.75 16.20
CA TYR A 185 2.95 4.15 15.86
C TYR A 185 2.91 5.05 17.10
N ASP A 186 3.19 6.33 16.92
CA ASP A 186 2.86 7.37 17.89
C ASP A 186 2.09 8.50 17.20
N ALA A 187 1.97 9.67 17.85
CA ALA A 187 1.27 10.82 17.27
C ALA A 187 1.97 11.44 16.05
N GLU A 188 3.25 11.16 15.84
CA GLU A 188 4.11 11.77 14.83
C GLU A 188 4.58 10.79 13.74
N PHE A 189 4.79 9.51 14.08
CA PHE A 189 5.45 8.53 13.23
C PHE A 189 4.70 7.21 13.15
N LEU A 190 4.75 6.61 11.96
CA LEU A 190 4.63 5.18 11.77
C LEU A 190 6.02 4.55 11.89
N TYR A 191 6.14 3.51 12.72
CA TYR A 191 7.36 2.72 12.87
C TYR A 191 7.18 1.36 12.20
N LEU A 192 8.17 0.97 11.40
CA LEU A 192 8.24 -0.33 10.76
C LEU A 192 9.56 -1.00 11.12
N ALA A 193 9.53 -2.32 11.30
CA ALA A 193 10.73 -3.09 11.54
C ALA A 193 10.69 -4.41 10.78
N VAL A 194 11.87 -4.91 10.41
CA VAL A 194 12.07 -6.23 9.81
C VAL A 194 13.23 -6.94 10.48
N GLU A 195 13.07 -8.26 10.64
CA GLU A 195 14.15 -9.17 10.96
C GLU A 195 14.13 -10.30 9.94
N CYS A 196 15.24 -10.46 9.22
CA CYS A 196 15.36 -11.36 8.09
C CYS A 196 16.61 -12.21 8.26
N ARG A 197 16.46 -13.53 8.30
CA ARG A 197 17.61 -14.43 8.20
C ARG A 197 18.17 -14.35 6.78
N LYS A 198 19.50 -14.26 6.68
CA LYS A 198 20.21 -14.15 5.40
C LYS A 198 19.94 -15.38 4.56
N ALA A 199 19.54 -15.14 3.32
CA ALA A 199 19.24 -16.19 2.37
C ALA A 199 20.54 -16.86 1.87
N PRO A 200 20.50 -18.15 1.51
CA PRO A 200 21.66 -18.84 0.95
C PRO A 200 22.09 -18.21 -0.38
N ASP A 201 23.38 -18.34 -0.70
CA ASP A 201 23.97 -17.91 -1.98
C ASP A 201 23.81 -16.42 -2.33
N VAL A 202 23.56 -15.57 -1.33
CA VAL A 202 23.53 -14.10 -1.45
C VAL A 202 24.74 -13.49 -0.76
N ASP A 203 25.33 -12.48 -1.41
CA ASP A 203 26.39 -11.68 -0.80
C ASP A 203 25.80 -10.59 0.09
N TYR A 204 26.11 -10.67 1.39
CA TYR A 204 25.72 -9.68 2.40
C TYR A 204 26.93 -8.84 2.86
N ALA A 205 27.90 -8.61 1.97
CA ALA A 205 29.04 -7.76 2.26
C ALA A 205 28.58 -6.41 2.85
N GLY A 206 29.17 -6.07 4.00
CA GLY A 206 28.86 -4.82 4.69
C GLY A 206 29.15 -3.61 3.81
N ASN A 207 28.25 -2.63 3.83
CA ASN A 207 28.38 -1.43 3.03
C ASN A 207 28.98 -0.28 3.86
N THR A 208 30.08 0.29 3.36
CA THR A 208 30.72 1.48 3.93
C THR A 208 30.45 2.74 3.12
N GLU A 209 29.74 2.63 1.98
CA GLU A 209 29.40 3.77 1.14
C GLU A 209 28.28 4.61 1.76
N PRO A 210 28.31 5.94 1.56
CA PRO A 210 27.17 6.79 1.88
C PRO A 210 25.93 6.28 1.13
N ARG A 211 24.81 6.17 1.84
CA ARG A 211 23.54 5.77 1.25
C ARG A 211 23.13 6.75 0.15
N PRO A 212 23.06 6.34 -1.13
CA PRO A 212 22.51 7.18 -2.18
C PRO A 212 21.01 7.37 -1.97
N ARG A 213 20.45 8.45 -2.53
CA ARG A 213 19.00 8.66 -2.59
C ARG A 213 18.43 7.80 -3.72
N ASP A 214 17.36 7.06 -3.42
CA ASP A 214 16.59 6.22 -4.35
C ASP A 214 17.42 5.35 -5.32
N PRO A 215 18.38 4.55 -4.82
CA PRO A 215 19.14 3.64 -5.67
C PRO A 215 18.25 2.56 -6.28
N ASP A 216 18.73 1.94 -7.36
CA ASP A 216 18.13 0.71 -7.86
C ASP A 216 18.41 -0.45 -6.87
N LEU A 217 17.36 -0.89 -6.19
CA LEU A 217 17.38 -2.00 -5.23
C LEU A 217 16.98 -3.34 -5.85
N SER A 218 16.71 -3.41 -7.15
CA SER A 218 16.14 -4.59 -7.81
C SER A 218 17.01 -5.85 -7.69
N SER A 219 18.32 -5.68 -7.57
CA SER A 219 19.32 -6.75 -7.41
C SER A 219 19.62 -7.13 -5.95
N GLN A 220 18.94 -6.52 -4.98
CA GLN A 220 19.21 -6.68 -3.56
C GLN A 220 18.13 -7.49 -2.85
N ASP A 221 18.52 -8.23 -1.81
CA ASP A 221 17.59 -8.72 -0.78
C ASP A 221 16.93 -7.53 -0.10
N ARG A 222 15.62 -7.44 -0.25
CA ARG A 222 14.83 -6.28 0.16
C ARG A 222 13.45 -6.68 0.66
N VAL A 223 12.92 -5.84 1.54
CA VAL A 223 11.53 -5.86 1.97
C VAL A 223 10.81 -4.64 1.42
N ASP A 224 9.65 -4.87 0.81
CA ASP A 224 8.70 -3.87 0.34
C ASP A 224 7.50 -3.83 1.30
N PHE A 225 7.22 -2.64 1.85
CA PHE A 225 5.99 -2.32 2.54
C PHE A 225 5.07 -1.53 1.61
N TYR A 226 3.90 -2.08 1.33
CA TYR A 226 2.84 -1.42 0.58
C TYR A 226 1.79 -0.90 1.55
N ILE A 227 1.48 0.39 1.51
CA ILE A 227 0.53 1.03 2.42
C ILE A 227 -0.55 1.73 1.61
N ASP A 228 -1.79 1.27 1.77
CA ASP A 228 -3.00 1.82 1.15
C ASP A 228 -3.89 2.37 2.29
N LEU A 229 -4.06 3.70 2.33
CA LEU A 229 -4.64 4.44 3.43
C LEU A 229 -6.17 4.32 3.49
N ASP A 230 -6.82 4.25 2.33
CA ASP A 230 -8.27 4.32 2.21
C ASP A 230 -8.91 3.01 1.74
N ARG A 231 -8.09 2.00 1.42
CA ARG A 231 -8.50 0.66 1.01
C ARG A 231 -9.26 0.72 -0.32
N ASP A 232 -8.74 1.51 -1.25
CA ASP A 232 -9.16 1.49 -2.65
C ASP A 232 -8.61 0.28 -3.42
N TRP A 233 -7.59 -0.41 -2.85
CA TRP A 233 -6.91 -1.58 -3.42
C TRP A 233 -6.33 -1.33 -4.82
N ALA A 234 -6.07 -0.08 -5.16
CA ALA A 234 -5.60 0.36 -6.48
C ALA A 234 -4.35 1.23 -6.36
N THR A 235 -4.29 2.05 -5.31
CA THR A 235 -3.18 2.95 -5.02
C THR A 235 -2.56 2.59 -3.67
N ALA A 236 -1.25 2.80 -3.56
CA ALA A 236 -0.50 2.55 -2.34
C ALA A 236 0.83 3.31 -2.40
N TYR A 237 1.36 3.66 -1.24
CA TYR A 237 2.79 3.91 -1.08
C TYR A 237 3.55 2.60 -1.10
N ARG A 238 4.75 2.61 -1.68
CA ARG A 238 5.74 1.56 -1.53
C ARG A 238 6.96 2.13 -0.83
N LEU A 239 7.34 1.52 0.29
CA LEU A 239 8.56 1.81 1.03
C LEU A 239 9.44 0.56 1.03
N THR A 240 10.60 0.66 0.39
CA THR A 240 11.52 -0.46 0.22
C THR A 240 12.74 -0.26 1.09
N ILE A 241 13.16 -1.30 1.81
CA ILE A 241 14.42 -1.33 2.56
C ILE A 241 15.20 -2.59 2.18
N ASP A 242 16.45 -2.42 1.75
CA ASP A 242 17.35 -3.55 1.51
C ASP A 242 18.17 -3.94 2.74
N HIS A 243 18.86 -5.09 2.66
CA HIS A 243 19.69 -5.61 3.76
C HIS A 243 20.82 -4.68 4.24
N ARG A 244 21.15 -3.62 3.48
CA ARG A 244 22.18 -2.62 3.82
C ARG A 244 21.56 -1.40 4.51
N GLY A 245 20.24 -1.35 4.63
CA GLY A 245 19.49 -0.17 5.07
C GLY A 245 19.38 0.91 3.99
N TRP A 246 19.65 0.57 2.72
CA TRP A 246 19.35 1.47 1.61
C TRP A 246 17.85 1.44 1.35
N ALA A 247 17.33 2.63 1.05
CA ALA A 247 15.91 2.89 1.01
C ALA A 247 15.53 3.46 -0.35
N ALA A 248 14.38 3.06 -0.84
CA ALA A 248 13.74 3.64 -2.01
C ALA A 248 12.23 3.63 -1.80
N GLU A 249 11.54 4.48 -2.52
CA GLU A 249 10.12 4.68 -2.36
C GLU A 249 9.43 4.98 -3.70
N ASP A 250 8.12 4.72 -3.74
CA ASP A 250 7.26 5.31 -4.75
C ASP A 250 5.84 5.50 -4.21
N CYS A 251 5.10 6.39 -4.85
CA CYS A 251 3.68 6.55 -4.61
C CYS A 251 2.97 6.11 -5.88
N TRP A 252 2.19 5.04 -5.82
CA TRP A 252 1.46 4.51 -6.98
C TRP A 252 2.36 4.31 -8.22
N ARG A 253 3.56 3.72 -8.08
CA ARG A 253 4.56 3.53 -9.17
C ARG A 253 5.19 4.81 -9.72
N ASP A 254 5.01 5.94 -9.04
CA ASP A 254 5.75 7.16 -9.30
C ASP A 254 6.92 7.30 -8.32
N SER A 255 8.11 6.95 -8.78
CA SER A 255 9.35 7.01 -8.01
C SER A 255 9.90 8.42 -7.83
N THR A 256 9.16 9.45 -8.25
CA THR A 256 9.49 10.85 -7.93
C THR A 256 8.84 11.31 -6.63
N TRP A 257 8.14 10.42 -5.92
CA TRP A 257 7.77 10.68 -4.52
C TRP A 257 9.03 10.68 -3.66
N ASP A 258 9.25 11.73 -2.89
CA ASP A 258 10.50 11.93 -2.17
C ASP A 258 10.22 12.31 -0.69
N PRO A 259 9.54 11.44 0.08
CA PRO A 259 9.20 11.69 1.48
C PRO A 259 10.46 11.71 2.35
N GLN A 260 10.41 12.47 3.43
CA GLN A 260 11.47 12.41 4.45
C GLN A 260 11.17 11.28 5.45
N TRP A 261 11.97 10.22 5.44
CA TRP A 261 11.86 9.12 6.39
C TRP A 261 13.24 8.60 6.82
N PHE A 262 13.30 7.94 7.97
CA PHE A 262 14.54 7.57 8.62
C PHE A 262 14.66 6.06 8.70
N VAL A 263 15.79 5.50 8.27
CA VAL A 263 16.06 4.06 8.31
C VAL A 263 17.42 3.79 8.95
N ALA A 264 17.44 2.89 9.92
CA ALA A 264 18.63 2.28 10.47
C ALA A 264 18.62 0.78 10.17
N ALA A 265 19.80 0.23 9.84
CA ALA A 265 19.97 -1.20 9.63
C ALA A 265 21.05 -1.74 10.55
N GLY A 266 20.89 -3.00 10.92
CA GLY A 266 21.80 -3.75 11.77
C GLY A 266 21.67 -5.23 11.49
N GLY A 267 22.04 -6.06 12.45
CA GLY A 267 21.89 -7.50 12.37
C GLY A 267 23.11 -8.24 12.90
N THR A 268 23.21 -9.50 12.51
CA THR A 268 24.25 -10.43 12.94
C THR A 268 24.97 -11.02 11.73
N ASP A 269 25.84 -12.00 11.96
CA ASP A 269 26.45 -12.76 10.87
C ASP A 269 25.39 -13.53 10.06
N ASP A 270 24.28 -13.91 10.69
CA ASP A 270 23.23 -14.76 10.11
C ASP A 270 21.96 -14.00 9.70
N SER A 271 21.76 -12.78 10.19
CA SER A 271 20.54 -12.01 9.97
C SER A 271 20.84 -10.56 9.63
N TRP A 272 19.90 -9.91 8.96
CA TRP A 272 19.86 -8.46 8.85
C TRP A 272 18.54 -7.97 9.42
N THR A 273 18.57 -6.76 9.92
CA THR A 273 17.43 -6.09 10.56
C THR A 273 17.39 -4.66 10.07
N ALA A 274 16.20 -4.09 10.02
CA ALA A 274 16.04 -2.66 9.81
C ALA A 274 14.87 -2.11 10.61
N GLU A 275 15.01 -0.86 11.02
CA GLU A 275 13.99 -0.06 11.67
C GLU A 275 13.78 1.21 10.86
N ALA A 276 12.53 1.58 10.65
CA ALA A 276 12.15 2.78 9.95
C ALA A 276 11.19 3.63 10.77
N ALA A 277 11.36 4.95 10.73
CA ALA A 277 10.41 5.92 11.22
C ALA A 277 9.96 6.81 10.06
N ILE A 278 8.67 6.77 9.76
CA ILE A 278 8.03 7.53 8.70
C ILE A 278 7.13 8.57 9.36
N PRO A 279 7.42 9.88 9.22
CA PRO A 279 6.51 10.90 9.72
C PRO A 279 5.11 10.69 9.12
N LEU A 280 4.08 10.64 9.95
CA LEU A 280 2.70 10.46 9.51
C LEU A 280 2.29 11.57 8.55
N THR A 281 2.87 12.76 8.67
CA THR A 281 2.65 13.87 7.74
C THR A 281 3.12 13.59 6.32
N GLU A 282 4.09 12.70 6.10
CA GLU A 282 4.49 12.29 4.75
C GLU A 282 3.43 11.42 4.07
N LEU A 283 2.63 10.69 4.86
CA LEU A 283 1.62 9.75 4.37
C LEU A 283 0.22 10.34 4.36
N THR A 284 -0.19 11.03 5.42
CA THR A 284 -1.57 11.45 5.65
C THR A 284 -1.65 12.87 6.20
N VAL A 285 -2.79 13.52 5.98
CA VAL A 285 -3.08 14.86 6.53
C VAL A 285 -3.37 14.80 8.04
N SER A 286 -3.92 13.69 8.50
CA SER A 286 -4.28 13.49 9.90
C SER A 286 -3.82 12.13 10.37
N PRO A 287 -3.25 12.02 11.58
CA PRO A 287 -2.90 10.74 12.17
C PRO A 287 -4.08 9.76 12.15
N PRO A 288 -3.82 8.45 11.97
CA PRO A 288 -4.86 7.44 12.00
C PRO A 288 -5.58 7.48 13.35
N ALA A 289 -6.92 7.45 13.31
CA ALA A 289 -7.71 7.38 14.52
C ALA A 289 -7.58 5.98 15.17
N PRO A 290 -7.72 5.87 16.51
CA PRO A 290 -7.84 4.57 17.15
C PRO A 290 -8.95 3.74 16.50
N ARG A 291 -8.67 2.44 16.30
CA ARG A 291 -9.53 1.46 15.62
C ARG A 291 -9.77 1.74 14.14
N SER A 292 -9.04 2.67 13.54
CA SER A 292 -8.98 2.79 12.08
C SER A 292 -8.06 1.72 11.50
N ALA A 293 -8.14 1.51 10.18
CA ALA A 293 -7.34 0.52 9.49
C ALA A 293 -6.78 1.09 8.21
N TRP A 294 -5.51 0.82 7.94
CA TRP A 294 -4.96 0.87 6.59
C TRP A 294 -4.89 -0.54 6.02
N SER A 295 -4.75 -0.62 4.72
CA SER A 295 -4.40 -1.83 3.98
C SER A 295 -2.88 -1.91 3.91
N ILE A 296 -2.30 -3.10 4.17
CA ILE A 296 -0.85 -3.28 4.14
C ILE A 296 -0.43 -4.60 3.47
N GLY A 297 0.53 -4.50 2.56
CA GLY A 297 1.26 -5.63 1.99
C GLY A 297 2.70 -5.63 2.46
N ILE A 298 3.24 -6.79 2.84
CA ILE A 298 4.65 -6.91 3.24
C ILE A 298 5.26 -8.08 2.47
N GLN A 299 6.30 -7.80 1.70
CA GLN A 299 6.90 -8.75 0.78
C GLN A 299 8.42 -8.67 0.86
N ARG A 300 9.10 -9.82 0.92
CA ARG A 300 10.55 -9.91 0.80
C ARG A 300 10.89 -10.52 -0.54
N THR A 301 11.74 -9.86 -1.32
CA THR A 301 12.27 -10.39 -2.57
C THR A 301 13.77 -10.59 -2.41
N VAL A 302 14.22 -11.82 -2.65
CA VAL A 302 15.64 -12.17 -2.70
C VAL A 302 15.98 -12.60 -4.14
N PRO A 303 16.56 -11.71 -4.97
CA PRO A 303 16.81 -11.99 -6.37
C PRO A 303 17.63 -13.27 -6.56
N GLY A 304 17.13 -14.17 -7.41
CA GLY A 304 17.77 -15.46 -7.67
C GLY A 304 17.51 -16.54 -6.62
N VAL A 305 16.95 -16.20 -5.46
CA VAL A 305 16.65 -17.18 -4.39
C VAL A 305 15.15 -17.40 -4.23
N GLY A 306 14.38 -16.36 -3.91
CA GLY A 306 12.97 -16.57 -3.56
C GLY A 306 12.18 -15.32 -3.23
N PHE A 307 10.92 -15.55 -2.87
CA PHE A 307 9.93 -14.52 -2.55
C PHE A 307 9.12 -14.98 -1.33
N GLN A 308 9.05 -14.13 -0.31
CA GLN A 308 8.21 -14.34 0.88
C GLN A 308 7.18 -13.22 0.99
N SER A 309 6.01 -13.54 1.54
CA SER A 309 4.97 -12.54 1.78
C SER A 309 4.22 -12.83 3.07
N TRP A 310 3.77 -11.78 3.76
CA TRP A 310 2.90 -11.93 4.93
C TRP A 310 1.51 -12.45 4.56
N THR A 311 0.99 -12.03 3.40
CA THR A 311 -0.36 -12.39 2.94
C THR A 311 -0.36 -12.80 1.48
N LEU A 312 -1.37 -13.57 1.09
CA LEU A 312 -1.58 -14.05 -0.27
C LEU A 312 -2.95 -13.58 -0.81
N PRO A 313 -3.09 -13.38 -2.13
CA PRO A 313 -2.07 -13.53 -3.16
C PRO A 313 -1.00 -12.43 -3.12
N ALA A 314 0.21 -12.76 -3.51
CA ALA A 314 1.33 -11.82 -3.58
C ALA A 314 2.18 -12.12 -4.82
N GLY A 315 3.08 -11.20 -5.16
CA GLY A 315 4.01 -11.34 -6.28
C GLY A 315 4.89 -10.11 -6.46
N VAL A 316 5.95 -10.28 -7.25
CA VAL A 316 6.88 -9.21 -7.65
C VAL A 316 6.12 -8.07 -8.33
N ASP A 317 5.22 -8.42 -9.24
CA ASP A 317 4.14 -7.53 -9.63
C ASP A 317 3.10 -7.56 -8.51
N VAL A 318 3.05 -6.47 -7.76
CA VAL A 318 2.20 -6.34 -6.59
C VAL A 318 0.73 -6.66 -6.89
N LYS A 319 0.08 -7.35 -5.95
CA LYS A 319 -1.33 -7.77 -5.99
C LYS A 319 -2.06 -7.18 -4.78
N PRO A 320 -2.58 -5.95 -4.88
CA PRO A 320 -3.19 -5.26 -3.73
C PRO A 320 -4.33 -6.06 -3.08
N GLU A 321 -5.07 -6.85 -3.85
CA GLU A 321 -6.16 -7.69 -3.34
C GLU A 321 -5.71 -8.73 -2.30
N GLY A 322 -4.42 -9.02 -2.22
CA GLY A 322 -3.84 -9.87 -1.18
C GLY A 322 -3.38 -9.15 0.07
N PHE A 323 -3.38 -7.82 0.14
CA PHE A 323 -2.94 -7.07 1.33
C PHE A 323 -3.81 -7.41 2.55
N GLY A 324 -3.23 -7.35 3.75
CA GLY A 324 -3.95 -7.48 5.01
C GLY A 324 -4.39 -6.12 5.56
N TYR A 325 -4.79 -6.09 6.83
CA TYR A 325 -5.12 -4.85 7.54
C TYR A 325 -4.05 -4.49 8.57
N LEU A 326 -3.57 -3.24 8.50
CA LEU A 326 -2.84 -2.58 9.58
C LEU A 326 -3.86 -1.89 10.49
N LEU A 327 -4.11 -2.43 11.68
CA LEU A 327 -5.11 -1.94 12.62
C LEU A 327 -4.45 -1.04 13.66
N PHE A 328 -4.82 0.23 13.72
CA PHE A 328 -4.33 1.15 14.74
C PHE A 328 -5.12 0.95 16.03
N GLU A 329 -4.45 0.61 17.13
CA GLU A 329 -5.11 0.39 18.43
C GLU A 329 -5.48 1.68 19.17
#